data_AF-A0A969DHV0-F1
#
_entry.id   AF-A0A969DHV0-F1
#
_cell.length_a   1.000
_cell.length_b   1.000
_cell.length_c   1.000
_cell.angle_alpha   90.00
_cell.angle_beta   90.00
_cell.angle_gamma   90.00
#
_symmetry.space_group_name_H-M   'P 1'
#
loop_
_entity.id
_entity.type
_entity.pdbx_description
1 polymer ?
#
loop_
_entity_poly.entity_id
_entity_poly.type
_entity_poly.pdbx_seq_one_letter_code
_entity_poly.pdbx_strand_id
1 'polypeptide(L)' 'MESVAYILILALAIGTLFFAIAFREPPRIENKEEK' A
#
# COMPACT_ATOMS: atom_id res chain seq x y z
N MET A 1 -11.03 -16.03 -22.14
CA MET A 1 -9.92 -15.11 -21.80
C MET A 1 -9.93 -14.73 -20.31
N GLU A 2 -10.46 -15.59 -19.44
CA GLU A 2 -10.84 -15.27 -18.07
C GLU A 2 -9.64 -15.41 -17.11
N SER A 3 -8.79 -16.41 -17.34
CA SER A 3 -7.59 -16.65 -16.53
C SER A 3 -6.62 -15.46 -16.56
N VAL A 4 -6.50 -14.78 -17.70
CA VAL A 4 -5.66 -13.57 -17.82
C VAL A 4 -6.20 -12.46 -16.93
N ALA A 5 -7.53 -12.26 -16.91
CA ALA A 5 -8.16 -11.27 -16.05
C ALA A 5 -7.96 -11.60 -14.55
N TYR A 6 -8.13 -12.86 -14.14
CA TYR A 6 -7.92 -13.26 -12.74
C TYR A 6 -6.47 -13.05 -12.29
N ILE A 7 -5.50 -13.44 -13.12
CA ILE A 7 -4.08 -13.27 -12.82
C ILE A 7 -3.73 -11.78 -12.76
N LEU A 8 -4.23 -10.98 -13.69
CA LEU A 8 -3.97 -9.54 -13.73
C LEU A 8 -4.53 -8.84 -12.48
N ILE A 9 -5.78 -9.16 -12.09
CA ILE A 9 -6.39 -8.61 -10.88
C ILE A 9 -5.58 -9.02 -9.64
N LEU A 10 -5.20 -10.29 -9.55
CA LEU A 10 -4.41 -10.79 -8.42
C LEU A 10 -3.04 -10.08 -8.33
N ALA A 11 -2.34 -9.97 -9.46
CA ALA A 11 -1.04 -9.31 -9.53
C ALA A 11 -1.14 -7.83 -9.14
N LEU A 12 -2.15 -7.12 -9.63
CA LEU A 12 -2.38 -5.71 -9.27
C LEU A 12 -2.75 -5.56 -7.79
N ALA A 13 -3.60 -6.44 -7.25
CA ALA A 13 -3.97 -6.40 -5.83
C ALA A 13 -2.77 -6.60 -4.91
N ILE A 14 -1.94 -7.61 -5.18
CA ILE A 14 -0.71 -7.87 -4.41
C ILE A 14 0.26 -6.69 -4.56
N GLY A 15 0.43 -6.17 -5.79
CA GLY A 15 1.24 -4.98 -6.05
C GLY A 15 0.79 -3.79 -5.22
N THR A 16 -0.50 -3.46 -5.24
CA THR A 16 -1.06 -2.35 -4.44
C THR A 16 -0.80 -2.53 -2.95
N LEU A 17 -0.99 -3.74 -2.40
CA LEU A 17 -0.69 -4.01 -0.98
C LEU A 17 0.79 -3.84 -0.66
N PHE A 18 1.68 -4.32 -1.53
CA PHE A 18 3.13 -4.14 -1.38
C PHE A 18 3.51 -2.65 -1.34
N PHE A 19 3.03 -1.87 -2.31
CA PHE A 19 3.34 -0.44 -2.38
C PHE A 19 2.73 0.34 -1.20
N ALA A 20 1.53 -0.03 -0.74
CA ALA A 20 0.90 0.56 0.44
C ALA A 20 1.70 0.31 1.73
N ILE A 21 2.52 -0.74 1.79
CA ILE A 21 3.38 -1.02 2.95
C ILE A 21 4.76 -0.37 2.76
N ALA A 22 5.40 -0.60 1.61
CA ALA A 22 6.77 -0.18 1.35
C ALA A 22 6.91 1.35 1.19
N PHE A 23 5.87 2.05 0.73
CA PHE A 23 5.91 3.48 0.42
C PHE A 23 4.84 4.29 1.17
N ARG A 24 4.29 3.77 2.28
CA ARG A 24 3.43 4.60 3.13
C ARG A 24 4.23 5.73 3.76
N GLU A 25 3.58 6.87 3.93
CA GLU A 25 4.15 7.95 4.71
C GLU A 25 4.47 7.46 6.13
N PRO A 26 5.66 7.75 6.66
CA PRO A 26 5.99 7.40 8.03
C PRO A 26 5.01 8.15 8.97
N PRO A 27 4.64 7.53 10.10
CA PRO A 27 3.77 8.19 11.07
C PRO A 27 4.45 9.47 11.56
N ARG A 28 3.72 10.59 11.52
CA ARG A 28 4.19 11.85 12.12
C ARG A 28 3.95 11.80 13.62
N ILE A 29 5.00 12.05 14.40
CA ILE A 29 4.91 12.13 15.86
C ILE A 29 4.69 13.60 16.23
N GLU A 30 3.50 13.95 16.68
CA GLU A 30 3.23 15.27 17.27
C GLU A 30 3.60 15.24 18.76
N ASN A 31 4.77 15.78 19.12
CA ASN A 31 5.12 16.01 20.52
C ASN A 31 4.33 17.21 21.03
N LYS A 32 3.44 17.02 22.02
CA LYS A 32 2.62 18.09 22.62
C LYS A 32 3.36 18.97 23.63
N GLU A 33 4.68 18.90 23.69
CA GLU A 33 5.49 19.66 24.65
C GLU A 33 6.42 20.63 23.92
N GLU A 34 5.83 21.63 23.28
CA GLU A 34 6.51 22.89 23.01
C GLU A 34 5.48 24.02 23.25
N LYS A 35 5.37 24.40 24.51
CA LYS A 35 4.73 25.64 24.97
C LYS A 35 5.65 26.34 25.94
#